data_AF-A0A965LJK6-F1
#
_entry.id   AF-A0A965LJK6-F1
#
_cell.length_a   1.000
_cell.length_b   1.000
_cell.length_c   1.000
_cell.angle_alpha   90.00
_cell.angle_beta   90.00
_cell.angle_gamma   90.00
#
_symmetry.space_group_name_H-M   'P 1'
#
loop_
_entity.id
_entity.type
_entity.pdbx_description
1 polymer ?
#
loop_
_entity_poly.entity_id
_entity_poly.type
_entity_poly.pdbx_seq_one_letter_code
_entity_poly.pdbx_strand_id
1 'polypeptide(L)'
;MSVGKNAIFQDLSLNDINPVISKLTITGNVSVNGELYADNAQLNGDVSMNGNLYIGQNANMKSNVNIQGNLVVNKRVLQTLNNDPSYNNVNGYYALADSVQPIVSKQTAYDIGQNWQNATSGVLNNSWNSVCWSSELGLFCAVSSTGTSNERVMLSSNGITWENANSAPLGNWYSVCWSRELNLFLAVGQDNGNSAIVMTSNNGYNWNGSTLSIGGLRSVCWSPELSLFCAVGNSIAVSKDGINFTI
;
A
#
# COMPACT_ATOMS: atom_id res chain seq x y z
N MET A 1 -64.86 -28.06 14.43
CA MET A 1 -65.70 -27.11 15.18
C MET A 1 -65.08 -25.73 14.99
N SER A 2 -65.59 -24.94 14.04
CA SER A 2 -65.14 -23.56 13.83
C SER A 2 -65.82 -22.72 14.89
N VAL A 3 -65.03 -22.13 15.79
CA VAL A 3 -65.55 -21.15 16.73
C VAL A 3 -65.43 -19.79 16.04
N GLY A 4 -66.57 -19.11 15.85
CA GLY A 4 -66.61 -17.75 15.27
C GLY A 4 -65.85 -16.73 16.12
N LYS A 5 -65.88 -15.45 15.72
CA LYS A 5 -65.21 -14.33 16.44
C LYS A 5 -65.56 -14.33 17.94
N ASN A 6 -64.78 -15.04 18.75
CA ASN A 6 -64.81 -14.95 20.19
C ASN A 6 -63.86 -13.80 20.56
N ALA A 7 -64.44 -12.67 20.93
CA ALA A 7 -63.69 -11.66 21.65
C ALA A 7 -63.35 -12.25 23.03
N ILE A 8 -62.06 -12.35 23.35
CA ILE A 8 -61.62 -12.69 24.69
C ILE A 8 -61.69 -11.39 25.50
N PHE A 9 -62.60 -11.32 26.47
CA PHE A 9 -62.81 -10.14 27.31
C PHE A 9 -61.96 -10.18 28.60
N GLN A 10 -61.02 -11.13 28.68
CA GLN A 10 -60.04 -11.33 29.75
C GLN A 10 -58.66 -11.64 29.15
N ASP A 11 -57.62 -11.74 29.98
CA ASP A 11 -56.27 -12.08 29.52
C ASP A 11 -56.23 -13.47 28.88
N LEU A 12 -55.58 -13.57 27.71
CA LEU A 12 -55.23 -14.84 27.09
C LEU A 12 -53.79 -15.18 27.46
N SER A 13 -53.58 -16.24 28.24
CA SER A 13 -52.25 -16.78 28.55
C SER A 13 -51.94 -17.96 27.62
N LEU A 14 -50.90 -17.82 26.80
CA LEU A 14 -50.32 -18.88 25.98
C LEU A 14 -49.01 -19.31 26.64
N ASN A 15 -48.92 -20.59 26.99
CA ASN A 15 -47.80 -21.18 27.74
C ASN A 15 -47.55 -22.61 27.26
N ASP A 16 -46.66 -23.35 27.93
CA ASP A 16 -46.31 -24.72 27.55
C ASP A 16 -47.50 -25.69 27.54
N ILE A 17 -48.57 -25.38 28.28
CA ILE A 17 -49.79 -26.20 28.33
C ILE A 17 -50.75 -25.83 27.19
N ASN A 18 -50.72 -24.58 26.72
CA ASN A 18 -51.53 -24.08 25.60
C ASN A 18 -50.66 -23.38 24.52
N PRO A 19 -49.78 -24.11 23.82
CA PRO A 19 -48.88 -23.51 22.84
C PRO A 19 -49.60 -23.23 21.51
N VAL A 20 -49.13 -22.20 20.79
CA VAL A 20 -49.49 -22.00 19.39
C VAL A 20 -48.57 -22.86 18.53
N ILE A 21 -49.10 -24.00 18.05
CA ILE A 21 -48.31 -25.00 17.31
C ILE A 21 -48.12 -24.71 15.81
N SER A 22 -48.76 -23.67 15.26
CA SER A 22 -48.67 -23.37 13.83
C SER A 22 -48.52 -21.89 13.53
N LYS A 23 -49.54 -21.07 13.80
CA LYS A 23 -49.52 -19.65 13.47
C LYS A 23 -50.37 -18.83 14.42
N LEU A 24 -49.78 -17.77 14.96
CA LEU A 24 -50.50 -16.65 15.58
C LEU A 24 -50.55 -15.51 14.57
N THR A 25 -51.73 -14.97 14.29
CA THR A 25 -51.88 -13.78 13.44
C THR A 25 -52.50 -12.67 14.27
N ILE A 26 -51.84 -11.52 14.32
CA ILE A 26 -52.32 -10.32 14.99
C ILE A 26 -52.43 -9.24 13.93
N THR A 27 -53.64 -8.71 13.72
CA THR A 27 -53.90 -7.68 12.70
C THR A 27 -53.78 -6.26 13.25
N GLY A 28 -53.70 -6.13 14.57
CA GLY A 28 -53.45 -4.88 15.28
C GLY A 28 -52.03 -4.80 15.82
N ASN A 29 -51.85 -3.95 16.83
CA ASN A 29 -50.55 -3.72 17.47
C ASN A 29 -50.24 -4.82 18.49
N VAL A 30 -48.94 -5.08 18.67
CA VAL A 30 -48.40 -5.94 19.73
C VAL A 30 -47.52 -5.08 20.62
N SER A 31 -47.75 -5.11 21.93
CA SER A 31 -46.86 -4.52 22.94
C SER A 31 -46.28 -5.63 23.80
N VAL A 32 -44.96 -5.62 23.99
CA VAL A 32 -44.24 -6.61 24.80
C VAL A 32 -43.53 -5.85 25.91
N ASN A 33 -43.87 -6.13 27.17
CA ASN A 33 -43.27 -5.48 28.34
C ASN A 33 -41.92 -6.12 28.76
N GLY A 34 -41.55 -7.23 28.13
CA GLY A 34 -40.30 -7.94 28.35
C GLY A 34 -39.52 -8.12 27.04
N GLU A 35 -38.73 -9.19 26.97
CA GLU A 35 -37.93 -9.51 25.79
C GLU A 35 -38.75 -10.25 24.73
N LEU A 36 -38.40 -10.01 23.46
CA LEU A 36 -38.95 -10.74 22.32
C LEU A 36 -37.86 -11.64 21.73
N TYR A 37 -38.08 -12.95 21.74
CA TYR A 37 -37.20 -13.94 21.15
C TYR A 37 -37.82 -14.52 19.88
N ALA A 38 -37.06 -14.54 18.79
CA ALA A 38 -37.47 -15.14 17.53
C ALA A 38 -36.24 -15.67 16.76
N ASP A 39 -36.34 -16.88 16.23
CA ASP A 39 -35.27 -17.48 15.43
C ASP A 39 -35.13 -16.78 14.06
N ASN A 40 -36.26 -16.55 13.39
CA ASN A 40 -36.33 -15.91 12.07
C ASN A 40 -37.37 -14.78 12.09
N ALA A 41 -36.92 -13.54 12.22
CA ALA A 41 -37.78 -12.36 12.17
C ALA A 41 -37.64 -11.64 10.83
N GLN A 42 -38.76 -11.41 10.14
CA GLN A 42 -38.83 -10.56 8.95
C GLN A 42 -39.76 -9.37 9.23
N LEU A 43 -39.22 -8.16 9.11
CA LEU A 43 -39.96 -6.91 9.28
C LEU A 43 -39.98 -6.21 7.91
N ASN A 44 -41.17 -6.00 7.36
CA ASN A 44 -41.34 -5.44 6.02
C ASN A 44 -41.42 -3.90 5.99
N GLY A 45 -41.56 -3.27 7.16
CA GLY A 45 -41.57 -1.83 7.32
C GLY A 45 -40.31 -1.34 8.05
N ASP A 46 -40.36 -0.09 8.49
CA ASP A 46 -39.24 0.53 9.20
C ASP A 46 -39.03 -0.09 10.59
N VAL A 47 -37.76 -0.16 11.00
CA VAL A 47 -37.35 -0.64 12.32
C VAL A 47 -36.61 0.49 13.03
N SER A 48 -37.19 0.99 14.12
CA SER A 48 -36.60 2.01 14.97
C SER A 48 -36.20 1.41 16.31
N MET A 49 -34.99 1.72 16.78
CA MET A 49 -34.47 1.32 18.08
C MET A 49 -33.92 2.55 18.79
N ASN A 50 -34.27 2.74 20.06
CA ASN A 50 -33.68 3.81 20.89
C ASN A 50 -32.34 3.40 21.52
N GLY A 51 -32.05 2.10 21.56
CA GLY A 51 -30.84 1.52 22.13
C GLY A 51 -29.89 0.95 21.07
N ASN A 52 -28.95 0.12 21.51
CA ASN A 52 -27.92 -0.48 20.65
C ASN A 52 -28.48 -1.66 19.84
N LEU A 53 -27.96 -1.83 18.62
CA LEU A 53 -28.13 -3.04 17.80
C LEU A 53 -26.85 -3.87 17.85
N TYR A 54 -26.94 -5.11 18.37
CA TYR A 54 -25.83 -6.07 18.39
C TYR A 54 -26.08 -7.17 17.35
N ILE A 55 -25.09 -7.46 16.51
CA ILE A 55 -25.17 -8.48 15.45
C ILE A 55 -24.00 -9.44 15.63
N GLY A 56 -24.30 -10.71 15.93
CA GLY A 56 -23.29 -11.74 16.17
C GLY A 56 -22.58 -12.24 14.90
N GLN A 57 -23.14 -11.94 13.72
CA GLN A 57 -22.60 -12.35 12.42
C GLN A 57 -22.55 -11.14 11.46
N ASN A 58 -23.25 -11.19 10.32
CA ASN A 58 -23.17 -10.20 9.25
C ASN A 58 -24.40 -9.30 9.21
N ALA A 59 -24.19 -8.01 8.93
CA ALA A 59 -25.22 -7.06 8.56
C ALA A 59 -25.12 -6.75 7.06
N ASN A 60 -26.18 -6.99 6.29
CA ASN A 60 -26.21 -6.69 4.86
C ASN A 60 -27.20 -5.56 4.57
N MET A 61 -26.69 -4.42 4.09
CA MET A 61 -27.48 -3.24 3.74
C MET A 61 -27.37 -3.01 2.23
N LYS A 62 -28.51 -3.04 1.54
CA LYS A 62 -28.58 -2.91 0.07
C LYS A 62 -28.50 -1.46 -0.43
N SER A 63 -28.58 -0.51 0.47
CA SER A 63 -28.60 0.92 0.19
C SER A 63 -27.64 1.64 1.13
N ASN A 64 -27.74 2.97 1.18
CA ASN A 64 -26.84 3.82 1.94
C ASN A 64 -26.97 3.61 3.44
N VAL A 65 -25.84 3.72 4.13
CA VAL A 65 -25.74 3.75 5.59
C VAL A 65 -25.37 5.17 5.98
N ASN A 66 -26.23 5.85 6.75
CA ASN A 66 -25.96 7.18 7.26
C ASN A 66 -25.61 7.12 8.74
N ILE A 67 -24.46 7.66 9.12
CA ILE A 67 -23.96 7.68 10.49
C ILE A 67 -23.68 9.14 10.86
N GLN A 68 -24.46 9.69 11.79
CA GLN A 68 -24.28 11.06 12.27
C GLN A 68 -23.08 11.18 13.24
N GLY A 69 -22.71 10.08 13.89
CA GLY A 69 -21.56 9.99 14.80
C GLY A 69 -20.33 9.34 14.15
N ASN A 70 -19.49 8.74 15.00
CA ASN A 70 -18.27 8.06 14.55
C ASN A 70 -18.54 6.63 14.07
N LEU A 71 -17.87 6.21 12.99
CA LEU A 71 -17.70 4.82 12.62
C LEU A 71 -16.33 4.33 13.11
N VAL A 72 -16.31 3.31 13.96
CA VAL A 72 -15.08 2.67 14.45
C VAL A 72 -15.02 1.25 13.87
N VAL A 73 -13.91 0.91 13.19
CA VAL A 73 -13.70 -0.40 12.58
C VAL A 73 -12.35 -0.95 13.01
N ASN A 74 -12.36 -2.12 13.65
CA ASN A 74 -11.13 -2.77 14.16
C ASN A 74 -10.30 -3.45 13.05
N LYS A 75 -10.86 -3.59 11.85
CA LYS A 75 -10.23 -4.21 10.67
C LYS A 75 -10.40 -3.30 9.46
N ARG A 76 -9.71 -3.61 8.36
CA ARG A 76 -9.79 -2.85 7.10
C ARG A 76 -11.21 -2.88 6.52
N VAL A 77 -11.69 -1.72 6.06
CA VAL A 77 -12.91 -1.59 5.25
C VAL A 77 -12.61 -2.02 3.81
N LEU A 78 -13.42 -2.92 3.26
CA LEU A 78 -13.33 -3.34 1.85
C LEU A 78 -14.36 -2.60 1.01
N GLN A 79 -13.93 -1.97 -0.07
CA GLN A 79 -14.80 -1.32 -1.06
C GLN A 79 -14.65 -2.05 -2.40
N THR A 80 -15.77 -2.47 -2.99
CA THR A 80 -15.81 -3.04 -4.35
C THR A 80 -16.50 -2.04 -5.27
N LEU A 81 -15.79 -1.55 -6.29
CA LEU A 81 -16.35 -0.67 -7.32
C LEU A 81 -16.73 -1.52 -8.53
N ASN A 82 -18.00 -1.51 -8.89
CA ASN A 82 -18.47 -2.19 -10.10
C ASN A 82 -18.34 -1.24 -11.30
N ASN A 83 -17.49 -1.60 -12.25
CA ASN A 83 -17.45 -1.07 -13.63
C ASN A 83 -16.97 0.37 -13.88
N ASP A 84 -16.27 1.01 -12.94
CA ASP A 84 -15.51 2.23 -13.25
C ASP A 84 -14.12 2.19 -12.61
N PRO A 85 -13.05 1.89 -13.38
CA PRO A 85 -11.67 1.97 -12.92
C PRO A 85 -11.16 3.42 -12.85
N SER A 86 -11.93 4.40 -13.33
CA SER A 86 -11.56 5.81 -13.26
C SER A 86 -11.78 6.31 -11.83
N TYR A 87 -10.66 6.46 -11.13
CA TYR A 87 -10.58 6.93 -9.76
C TYR A 87 -10.98 8.42 -9.68
N ASN A 88 -12.28 8.71 -9.74
CA ASN A 88 -12.79 10.07 -9.76
C ASN A 88 -13.57 10.36 -8.46
N ASN A 89 -12.85 10.96 -7.51
CA ASN A 89 -13.37 11.84 -6.45
C ASN A 89 -14.74 11.50 -5.84
N VAL A 90 -14.89 10.32 -5.26
CA VAL A 90 -15.97 10.10 -4.28
C VAL A 90 -15.35 9.89 -2.91
N ASN A 91 -15.32 11.00 -2.16
CA ASN A 91 -15.04 11.14 -0.74
C ASN A 91 -15.13 9.86 0.10
N GLY A 92 -14.01 9.43 0.67
CA GLY A 92 -13.98 8.67 1.91
C GLY A 92 -13.22 7.35 1.87
N TYR A 93 -12.10 7.31 2.61
CA TYR A 93 -11.29 6.15 3.01
C TYR A 93 -10.36 5.53 1.96
N TYR A 94 -9.12 6.02 1.99
CA TYR A 94 -7.94 5.35 1.47
C TYR A 94 -7.76 3.98 2.17
N ALA A 95 -8.10 2.88 1.50
CA ALA A 95 -7.60 1.58 1.90
C ALA A 95 -6.15 1.45 1.40
N LEU A 96 -5.19 1.21 2.29
CA LEU A 96 -3.85 0.76 1.91
C LEU A 96 -3.64 -0.71 2.31
N ALA A 97 -3.02 -1.47 1.41
CA ALA A 97 -2.30 -2.70 1.72
C ALA A 97 -1.08 -2.37 2.58
N ASP A 98 -0.60 -3.37 3.34
CA ASP A 98 0.39 -3.27 4.43
C ASP A 98 1.80 -2.76 4.02
N SER A 99 2.02 -2.49 2.73
CA SER A 99 3.37 -2.31 2.16
C SER A 99 3.56 -1.05 1.32
N VAL A 100 2.62 -0.09 1.31
CA VAL A 100 2.76 1.14 0.51
C VAL A 100 2.71 2.40 1.39
N GLN A 101 3.79 3.19 1.34
CA GLN A 101 3.95 4.49 2.02
C GLN A 101 2.89 5.52 1.55
N PRO A 102 2.54 6.53 2.38
CA PRO A 102 1.42 7.43 2.10
C PRO A 102 1.68 8.29 0.87
N ILE A 103 0.73 8.32 -0.08
CA ILE A 103 0.78 9.28 -1.19
C ILE A 103 -0.29 10.35 -0.96
N VAL A 104 0.22 11.51 -0.54
CA VAL A 104 -0.17 12.88 -0.89
C VAL A 104 -1.33 13.04 -1.87
N SER A 105 -2.28 13.92 -1.54
CA SER A 105 -3.50 14.19 -2.35
C SER A 105 -3.18 14.48 -3.83
N LYS A 106 -4.16 14.30 -4.74
CA LYS A 106 -4.02 14.69 -6.16
C LYS A 106 -3.50 16.12 -6.33
N GLN A 107 -3.95 17.04 -5.47
CA GLN A 107 -3.47 18.42 -5.45
C GLN A 107 -2.00 18.50 -5.07
N THR A 108 -1.59 17.77 -4.03
CA THR A 108 -0.19 17.73 -3.61
C THR A 108 0.71 17.08 -4.67
N ALA A 109 0.26 16.01 -5.35
CA ALA A 109 0.99 15.43 -6.48
C ALA A 109 1.11 16.40 -7.66
N TYR A 110 0.03 17.16 -7.95
CA TYR A 110 0.03 18.23 -8.94
C TYR A 110 0.98 19.37 -8.56
N ASP A 111 0.98 19.81 -7.30
CA ASP A 111 1.82 20.89 -6.79
C ASP A 111 3.31 20.51 -6.80
N ILE A 112 3.65 19.25 -6.49
CA ILE A 112 5.02 18.70 -6.61
C ILE A 112 5.47 18.70 -8.08
N GLY A 113 4.60 18.33 -9.02
CA GLY A 113 4.92 18.31 -10.45
C GLY A 113 5.13 19.69 -11.08
N GLN A 114 4.52 20.73 -10.51
CA GLN A 114 4.57 22.10 -11.02
C GLN A 114 5.65 22.96 -10.37
N ASN A 115 6.04 22.66 -9.12
CA ASN A 115 7.00 23.48 -8.35
C ASN A 115 8.31 22.73 -8.13
N TRP A 116 9.11 22.61 -9.18
CA TRP A 116 10.46 22.08 -9.07
C TRP A 116 11.36 23.07 -8.32
N GLN A 117 11.96 22.60 -7.23
CA GLN A 117 13.00 23.33 -6.52
C GLN A 117 14.35 22.72 -6.88
N ASN A 118 15.35 23.59 -7.09
CA ASN A 118 16.71 23.12 -7.30
C ASN A 118 17.24 22.49 -6.01
N ALA A 119 17.70 21.25 -6.11
CA ALA A 119 18.49 20.63 -5.06
C ALA A 119 19.83 21.36 -4.89
N THR A 120 20.34 21.40 -3.67
CA THR A 120 21.64 22.01 -3.33
C THR A 120 22.66 20.93 -3.00
N SER A 121 23.87 21.10 -3.54
CA SER A 121 25.02 20.26 -3.22
C SER A 121 26.31 21.09 -3.35
N GLY A 122 27.39 20.63 -2.72
CA GLY A 122 28.72 21.26 -2.84
C GLY A 122 29.48 20.91 -4.12
N VAL A 123 28.96 20.00 -4.96
CA VAL A 123 29.61 19.56 -6.19
C VAL A 123 28.87 20.16 -7.39
N LEU A 124 29.58 20.97 -8.15
CA LEU A 124 29.05 21.58 -9.37
C LEU A 124 29.53 20.77 -10.58
N ASN A 125 28.59 20.42 -11.48
CA ASN A 125 28.84 19.94 -12.85
C ASN A 125 29.15 18.44 -13.09
N ASN A 126 28.61 17.53 -12.26
CA ASN A 126 28.61 16.09 -12.60
C ASN A 126 27.39 15.67 -13.43
N SER A 127 27.57 14.68 -14.30
CA SER A 127 26.50 14.04 -15.07
C SER A 127 25.84 12.96 -14.22
N TRP A 128 24.86 13.37 -13.41
CA TRP A 128 24.03 12.49 -12.58
C TRP A 128 23.05 11.71 -13.46
N ASN A 129 23.19 10.39 -13.51
CA ASN A 129 22.46 9.55 -14.46
C ASN A 129 21.26 8.83 -13.85
N SER A 130 21.28 8.57 -12.55
CA SER A 130 20.25 7.77 -11.88
C SER A 130 20.16 8.11 -10.40
N VAL A 131 18.96 7.97 -9.86
CA VAL A 131 18.63 8.12 -8.44
C VAL A 131 17.75 6.96 -7.99
N CYS A 132 17.96 6.48 -6.76
CA CYS A 132 17.16 5.43 -6.13
C CYS A 132 16.86 5.79 -4.67
N TRP A 133 15.66 5.44 -4.20
CA TRP A 133 15.25 5.60 -2.80
C TRP A 133 15.34 4.26 -2.05
N SER A 134 15.92 4.29 -0.86
CA SER A 134 15.85 3.19 0.12
C SER A 134 14.90 3.60 1.24
N SER A 135 13.79 2.87 1.39
CA SER A 135 12.84 3.10 2.48
C SER A 135 13.38 2.69 3.85
N GLU A 136 14.29 1.71 3.88
CA GLU A 136 14.85 1.15 5.11
C GLU A 136 15.91 2.08 5.71
N LEU A 137 16.66 2.77 4.84
CA LEU A 137 17.66 3.74 5.25
C LEU A 137 17.10 5.17 5.34
N GLY A 138 15.96 5.44 4.69
CA GLY A 138 15.43 6.80 4.57
C GLY A 138 16.36 7.69 3.73
N LEU A 139 16.97 7.13 2.69
CA LEU A 139 18.00 7.79 1.88
C LEU A 139 17.72 7.66 0.38
N PHE A 140 17.80 8.79 -0.32
CA PHE A 140 18.03 8.85 -1.75
C PHE A 140 19.52 8.64 -2.02
N CYS A 141 19.84 7.90 -3.07
CA CYS A 141 21.18 7.69 -3.57
C CYS A 141 21.21 8.01 -5.07
N ALA A 142 22.11 8.90 -5.50
CA ALA A 142 22.32 9.26 -6.88
C ALA A 142 23.73 8.89 -7.34
N VAL A 143 23.89 8.48 -8.60
CA VAL A 143 25.18 8.10 -9.18
C VAL A 143 25.51 8.90 -10.44
N SER A 144 26.79 9.17 -10.70
CA SER A 144 27.24 9.95 -11.86
C SER A 144 28.30 9.22 -12.71
N SER A 145 28.35 9.58 -13.99
CA SER A 145 29.38 9.10 -14.91
C SER A 145 30.62 10.02 -14.99
N THR A 146 30.55 11.21 -14.41
CA THR A 146 31.66 12.17 -14.34
C THR A 146 31.93 12.59 -12.90
N GLY A 147 33.09 13.21 -12.65
CA GLY A 147 33.57 13.58 -11.32
C GLY A 147 35.02 13.13 -11.12
N THR A 148 35.77 13.83 -10.27
CA THR A 148 37.23 13.62 -10.16
C THR A 148 37.63 12.76 -8.95
N SER A 149 36.70 12.50 -8.03
CA SER A 149 36.93 11.73 -6.79
C SER A 149 35.65 11.01 -6.32
N ASN A 150 35.41 10.94 -4.99
CA ASN A 150 34.23 10.41 -4.30
C ASN A 150 32.90 11.13 -4.62
N GLU A 151 32.94 12.10 -5.53
CA GLU A 151 31.81 12.91 -5.99
C GLU A 151 30.89 12.17 -6.97
N ARG A 152 31.07 10.85 -7.14
CA ARG A 152 30.29 10.02 -8.07
C ARG A 152 29.07 9.36 -7.45
N VAL A 153 28.94 9.46 -6.14
CA VAL A 153 27.74 9.05 -5.40
C VAL A 153 27.35 10.19 -4.46
N MET A 154 26.08 10.57 -4.51
CA MET A 154 25.48 11.51 -3.58
C MET A 154 24.29 10.90 -2.86
N LEU A 155 24.10 11.33 -1.61
CA LEU A 155 23.04 10.88 -0.72
C LEU A 155 22.19 12.05 -0.27
N SER A 156 20.91 11.80 0.00
CA SER A 156 20.03 12.78 0.61
C SER A 156 18.91 12.12 1.40
N SER A 157 18.63 12.60 2.60
CA SER A 157 17.48 12.15 3.40
C SER A 157 16.17 12.87 3.05
N ASN A 158 16.23 13.95 2.26
CA ASN A 158 15.09 14.82 1.98
C ASN A 158 14.90 15.18 0.50
N GLY A 159 15.80 14.76 -0.38
CA GLY A 159 15.78 15.03 -1.82
C GLY A 159 16.19 16.45 -2.22
N ILE A 160 16.43 17.34 -1.25
CA ILE A 160 16.77 18.77 -1.47
C ILE A 160 18.25 19.01 -1.21
N THR A 161 18.77 18.58 -0.07
CA THR A 161 20.17 18.75 0.32
C THR A 161 20.93 17.46 0.11
N TRP A 162 22.02 17.50 -0.66
CA TRP A 162 22.79 16.31 -1.03
C TRP A 162 24.23 16.37 -0.54
N GLU A 163 24.72 15.25 -0.03
CA GLU A 163 26.09 15.06 0.46
C GLU A 163 26.81 13.93 -0.28
N ASN A 164 28.14 14.00 -0.39
CA ASN A 164 28.93 12.95 -1.04
C ASN A 164 29.00 11.68 -0.19
N ALA A 165 29.08 10.53 -0.86
CA ALA A 165 29.55 9.30 -0.21
C ALA A 165 31.06 9.41 0.15
N ASN A 166 31.52 8.54 1.05
CA ASN A 166 32.90 8.61 1.54
C ASN A 166 33.90 7.89 0.64
N SER A 167 33.49 6.81 -0.05
CA SER A 167 34.42 5.89 -0.74
C SER A 167 33.89 5.39 -2.08
N ALA A 168 33.20 6.23 -2.85
CA ALA A 168 32.73 5.87 -4.19
C ALA A 168 33.91 5.61 -5.16
N PRO A 169 34.03 4.41 -5.77
CA PRO A 169 35.06 4.13 -6.76
C PRO A 169 34.91 4.96 -8.04
N LEU A 170 36.04 5.26 -8.69
CA LEU A 170 36.03 5.90 -10.00
C LEU A 170 35.45 4.95 -11.05
N GLY A 171 34.53 5.45 -11.88
CA GLY A 171 33.85 4.65 -12.89
C GLY A 171 32.68 5.40 -13.53
N ASN A 172 32.31 5.06 -14.76
CA ASN A 172 31.18 5.71 -15.43
C ASN A 172 29.88 5.03 -14.97
N TRP A 173 29.31 5.49 -13.86
CA TRP A 173 28.10 4.92 -13.27
C TRP A 173 26.84 5.45 -13.94
N TYR A 174 25.95 4.54 -14.34
CA TYR A 174 24.77 4.87 -15.13
C TYR A 174 23.44 4.60 -14.43
N SER A 175 23.38 3.56 -13.59
CA SER A 175 22.14 3.18 -12.93
C SER A 175 22.41 2.66 -11.53
N VAL A 176 21.50 2.97 -10.60
CA VAL A 176 21.50 2.48 -9.22
C VAL A 176 20.12 1.94 -8.86
N CYS A 177 20.09 0.83 -8.13
CA CYS A 177 18.88 0.18 -7.65
C CYS A 177 19.07 -0.26 -6.19
N TRP A 178 17.97 -0.30 -5.44
CA TRP A 178 17.92 -0.79 -4.07
C TRP A 178 17.18 -2.12 -4.02
N SER A 179 17.77 -3.09 -3.33
CA SER A 179 17.11 -4.33 -2.91
C SER A 179 16.81 -4.25 -1.43
N ARG A 180 15.53 -4.24 -1.07
CA ARG A 180 15.07 -4.27 0.32
C ARG A 180 15.46 -5.58 1.00
N GLU A 181 15.33 -6.69 0.29
CA GLU A 181 15.57 -8.04 0.82
C GLU A 181 17.06 -8.26 1.12
N LEU A 182 17.95 -7.67 0.33
CA LEU A 182 19.40 -7.73 0.55
C LEU A 182 19.93 -6.58 1.40
N ASN A 183 19.10 -5.57 1.71
CA ASN A 183 19.53 -4.29 2.28
C ASN A 183 20.75 -3.71 1.53
N LEU A 184 20.64 -3.64 0.21
CA LEU A 184 21.78 -3.38 -0.67
C LEU A 184 21.42 -2.40 -1.79
N PHE A 185 22.19 -1.32 -1.88
CA PHE A 185 22.32 -0.56 -3.12
C PHE A 185 23.27 -1.27 -4.06
N LEU A 186 22.88 -1.39 -5.32
CA LEU A 186 23.70 -1.85 -6.42
C LEU A 186 23.72 -0.78 -7.49
N ALA A 187 24.91 -0.36 -7.90
CA ALA A 187 25.10 0.49 -9.07
C ALA A 187 25.89 -0.23 -10.16
N VAL A 188 25.53 0.04 -11.40
CA VAL A 188 26.16 -0.53 -12.59
C VAL A 188 26.68 0.57 -13.50
N GLY A 189 27.74 0.25 -14.23
CA GLY A 189 28.39 1.19 -15.14
C GLY A 189 29.36 0.52 -16.09
N GLN A 190 30.25 1.32 -16.65
CA GLN A 190 31.38 0.84 -17.43
C GLN A 190 32.68 1.57 -17.08
N ASP A 191 33.81 0.88 -17.23
CA ASP A 191 35.13 1.50 -17.20
C ASP A 191 35.48 2.17 -18.55
N ASN A 192 36.68 2.73 -18.66
CA ASN A 192 37.16 3.35 -19.90
C ASN A 192 37.51 2.30 -20.99
N GLY A 193 37.63 1.03 -20.63
CA GLY A 193 37.85 -0.10 -21.53
C GLY A 193 36.56 -0.75 -22.04
N ASN A 194 35.38 -0.20 -21.70
CA ASN A 194 34.05 -0.76 -21.97
C ASN A 194 33.70 -2.06 -21.22
N SER A 195 34.47 -2.42 -20.20
CA SER A 195 34.12 -3.53 -19.30
C SER A 195 33.05 -3.07 -18.32
N ALA A 196 32.13 -3.96 -17.95
CA ALA A 196 31.16 -3.67 -16.92
C ALA A 196 31.85 -3.50 -15.56
N ILE A 197 31.40 -2.49 -14.83
CA ILE A 197 31.75 -2.29 -13.43
C ILE A 197 30.48 -2.28 -12.59
N VAL A 198 30.59 -2.79 -11.38
CA VAL A 198 29.52 -2.80 -10.39
C VAL A 198 30.05 -2.28 -9.08
N MET A 199 29.19 -1.62 -8.30
CA MET A 199 29.51 -1.30 -6.92
C MET A 199 28.30 -1.53 -6.02
N THR A 200 28.56 -1.93 -4.79
CA THR A 200 27.52 -2.21 -3.81
C THR A 200 27.74 -1.46 -2.50
N SER A 201 26.65 -1.14 -1.81
CA SER A 201 26.66 -0.53 -0.49
C SER A 201 25.43 -0.90 0.32
N ASN A 202 25.61 -1.26 1.60
CA ASN A 202 24.50 -1.55 2.51
C ASN A 202 24.02 -0.32 3.31
N ASN A 203 24.74 0.80 3.21
CA ASN A 203 24.46 2.02 3.99
C ASN A 203 24.45 3.29 3.14
N GLY A 204 24.79 3.22 1.85
CA GLY A 204 24.89 4.36 0.93
C GLY A 204 26.19 5.16 1.06
N TYR A 205 26.91 5.09 2.18
CA TYR A 205 28.11 5.90 2.43
C TYR A 205 29.41 5.22 1.98
N ASN A 206 29.51 3.90 2.17
CA ASN A 206 30.70 3.13 1.87
C ASN A 206 30.43 2.15 0.73
N TRP A 207 31.25 2.20 -0.33
CA TRP A 207 31.00 1.45 -1.56
C TRP A 207 32.15 0.52 -1.90
N ASN A 208 31.82 -0.71 -2.30
CA ASN A 208 32.78 -1.70 -2.76
C ASN A 208 32.61 -1.90 -4.26
N GLY A 209 33.63 -1.55 -5.05
CA GLY A 209 33.62 -1.68 -6.51
C GLY A 209 34.24 -2.99 -6.99
N SER A 210 33.79 -3.46 -8.15
CA SER A 210 34.34 -4.62 -8.86
C SER A 210 34.21 -4.44 -10.37
N THR A 211 35.15 -5.00 -11.12
CA THR A 211 35.12 -5.03 -12.59
C THR A 211 34.79 -6.44 -13.06
N LEU A 212 33.89 -6.55 -14.02
CA LEU A 212 33.42 -7.80 -14.60
C LEU A 212 34.01 -7.97 -15.99
N SER A 213 34.34 -9.21 -16.38
CA SER A 213 34.83 -9.54 -17.73
C SER A 213 33.70 -9.67 -18.77
N ILE A 214 32.76 -8.72 -18.75
CA ILE A 214 31.61 -8.63 -19.66
C ILE A 214 31.46 -7.21 -20.20
N GLY A 215 30.62 -7.02 -21.23
CA GLY A 215 30.39 -5.69 -21.79
C GLY A 215 29.66 -4.75 -20.83
N GLY A 216 30.03 -3.47 -20.85
CA GLY A 216 29.49 -2.39 -20.01
C GLY A 216 27.97 -2.42 -19.80
N LEU A 217 27.53 -2.22 -18.56
CA LEU A 217 26.11 -2.20 -18.17
C LEU A 217 25.62 -0.76 -18.04
N ARG A 218 24.33 -0.52 -18.33
CA ARG A 218 23.73 0.83 -18.38
C ARG A 218 22.49 1.00 -17.52
N SER A 219 21.72 -0.06 -17.31
CA SER A 219 20.51 -0.02 -16.48
C SER A 219 20.44 -1.27 -15.61
N VAL A 220 19.92 -1.14 -14.40
CA VAL A 220 19.68 -2.25 -13.49
C VAL A 220 18.35 -2.10 -12.76
N CYS A 221 17.65 -3.21 -12.56
CA CYS A 221 16.49 -3.30 -11.68
C CYS A 221 16.57 -4.52 -10.77
N TRP A 222 15.81 -4.49 -9.68
CA TRP A 222 15.62 -5.60 -8.75
C TRP A 222 14.22 -6.19 -8.92
N SER A 223 14.12 -7.51 -8.95
CA SER A 223 12.86 -8.25 -8.81
C SER A 223 12.80 -8.89 -7.43
N PRO A 224 11.94 -8.40 -6.53
CA PRO A 224 11.71 -9.02 -5.22
C PRO A 224 11.25 -10.48 -5.33
N GLU A 225 10.35 -10.77 -6.27
CA GLU A 225 9.74 -12.10 -6.45
C GLU A 225 10.75 -13.15 -6.91
N LEU A 226 11.73 -12.74 -7.72
CA LEU A 226 12.79 -13.62 -8.21
C LEU A 226 14.06 -13.55 -7.36
N SER A 227 14.13 -12.62 -6.42
CA SER A 227 15.34 -12.30 -5.64
C SER A 227 16.56 -12.12 -6.54
N LEU A 228 16.41 -11.29 -7.58
CA LEU A 228 17.37 -11.17 -8.67
C LEU A 228 17.49 -9.74 -9.19
N PHE A 229 18.73 -9.28 -9.38
CA PHE A 229 19.05 -8.11 -10.19
C PHE A 229 19.10 -8.49 -11.67
N CYS A 230 18.49 -7.68 -12.52
CA CYS A 230 18.61 -7.75 -13.96
C CYS A 230 19.29 -6.48 -14.47
N ALA A 231 20.41 -6.62 -15.18
CA ALA A 231 21.17 -5.52 -15.72
C ALA A 231 21.34 -5.65 -17.23
N VAL A 232 21.25 -4.52 -17.93
CA VAL A 232 21.33 -4.45 -19.39
C VAL A 232 22.29 -3.36 -19.85
N GLY A 233 22.96 -3.59 -20.98
CA GLY A 233 23.88 -2.67 -21.62
C GLY A 233 24.45 -3.30 -22.90
N ASN A 234 25.78 -3.29 -23.04
CA ASN A 234 26.49 -4.03 -24.09
C ASN A 234 26.44 -5.56 -23.87
N SER A 235 25.99 -5.99 -22.68
CA SER A 235 25.63 -7.37 -22.35
C SER A 235 24.35 -7.34 -21.50
N ILE A 236 23.65 -8.47 -21.41
CA ILE A 236 22.56 -8.68 -20.47
C ILE A 236 23.12 -9.61 -19.40
N ALA A 237 22.94 -9.28 -18.13
CA ALA A 237 23.43 -10.11 -17.05
C ALA A 237 22.49 -10.05 -15.85
N VAL A 238 22.47 -11.13 -15.07
CA VAL A 238 21.67 -11.25 -13.86
C VAL A 238 22.53 -11.60 -12.66
N SER A 239 22.11 -11.19 -11.46
CA SER A 239 22.84 -11.45 -10.22
C SER A 239 21.90 -11.59 -9.03
N LYS A 240 22.13 -12.58 -8.17
CA LYS A 240 21.36 -12.75 -6.92
C LYS A 240 21.95 -12.00 -5.73
N ASP A 241 23.20 -11.56 -5.84
CA ASP A 241 23.97 -10.96 -4.74
C ASP A 241 24.49 -9.55 -5.07
N GLY A 242 24.32 -9.09 -6.31
CA GLY A 242 24.81 -7.80 -6.79
C GLY A 242 26.33 -7.75 -7.05
N ILE A 243 27.03 -8.87 -6.92
CA ILE A 243 28.49 -8.95 -7.08
C ILE A 243 28.83 -9.89 -8.24
N ASN A 244 28.25 -11.09 -8.23
CA ASN A 244 28.50 -12.12 -9.22
C ASN A 244 27.39 -12.08 -10.28
N PHE A 245 27.77 -11.78 -11.52
CA PHE A 245 26.85 -11.66 -12.65
C PHE A 245 27.03 -12.82 -13.63
N THR A 246 25.91 -13.37 -14.10
CA THR A 246 25.86 -14.39 -15.15
C THR A 246 25.15 -13.81 -16.38
N ILE A 247 25.71 -14.07 -17.58
CA ILE A 247 25.12 -13.69 -18.88
C ILE A 247 24.10 -14.75 -19.32
#